data_AF-A0A955FMX0-F1
#
_entry.id   AF-A0A955FMX0-F1
#
_cell.length_a   1.000
_cell.length_b   1.000
_cell.length_c   1.000
_cell.angle_alpha   90.00
_cell.angle_beta   90.00
_cell.angle_gamma   90.00
#
_symmetry.space_group_name_H-M   'P 1'
#
loop_
_entity.id
_entity.type
_entity.pdbx_description
1 polymer ?
#
loop_
_entity_poly.entity_id
_entity_poly.type
_entity_poly.pdbx_seq_one_letter_code
_entity_poly.pdbx_strand_id
1 'polypeptide(L)'
;MKPTGDILPMEQTPEALQSREQFFTSCDLKENTTGCGDERPVIGADDVLINVFGGPGANVAWNIKVMQEAAQPGSVSSTFAETTGEVTLMLVAEDIKTTVHSDDHTEHGSSLDVTQDVDGDIGCGYLKLRQPISALIGERGQEIIEILVREKPEVYDSEEGRATLQRYVDANAALASRESVFTSGRDVARTAVGEGAGTIVVTGDHVATVGFLNDRPNTTFDTQSAMDKDLPAYNHNSWAATESFRAVQDQYGFTDKEFQAANDVDAVGTMLALGVQEIIARK
;
A
#
# COMPACT_ATOMS: atom_id res chain seq x y z
N MET A 1 -44.29 -6.59 -27.82
CA MET A 1 -42.84 -6.51 -28.09
C MET A 1 -42.13 -6.48 -26.75
N LYS A 2 -41.24 -7.43 -26.48
CA LYS A 2 -40.28 -7.34 -25.37
C LYS A 2 -39.24 -6.28 -25.74
N PRO A 3 -38.80 -5.39 -24.85
CA PRO A 3 -37.50 -4.75 -25.01
C PRO A 3 -36.44 -5.80 -24.72
N THR A 4 -35.58 -6.00 -25.70
CA THR A 4 -34.32 -6.74 -25.60
C THR A 4 -33.49 -6.15 -24.47
N GLY A 5 -33.07 -7.02 -23.56
CA GLY A 5 -32.02 -6.67 -22.60
C GLY A 5 -30.73 -6.46 -23.39
N ASP A 6 -30.34 -5.21 -23.53
CA ASP A 6 -29.00 -4.87 -23.96
C ASP A 6 -28.08 -5.16 -22.77
N ILE A 7 -27.56 -6.39 -22.76
CA ILE A 7 -26.39 -6.76 -21.97
C ILE A 7 -25.25 -5.96 -22.60
N LEU A 8 -24.74 -4.95 -21.87
CA LEU A 8 -23.50 -4.30 -22.24
C LEU A 8 -22.45 -5.39 -22.51
N PRO A 9 -21.68 -5.32 -23.61
CA PRO A 9 -20.63 -6.28 -23.85
C PRO A 9 -19.69 -6.25 -22.64
N MET A 10 -19.39 -7.43 -22.06
CA MET A 10 -18.31 -7.57 -21.09
C MET A 10 -17.09 -6.82 -21.65
N GLU A 11 -16.76 -5.67 -21.08
CA GLU A 11 -15.39 -5.22 -21.08
C GLU A 11 -14.58 -6.42 -20.58
N GLN A 12 -13.64 -6.91 -21.39
CA GLN A 12 -12.92 -8.14 -21.09
C GLN A 12 -12.16 -7.92 -19.78
N THR A 13 -12.71 -8.43 -18.68
CA THR A 13 -12.01 -8.50 -17.41
C THR A 13 -10.68 -9.20 -17.65
N PRO A 14 -9.52 -8.62 -17.28
CA PRO A 14 -8.24 -9.25 -17.50
C PRO A 14 -8.23 -10.68 -16.94
N GLU A 15 -7.63 -11.64 -17.66
CA GLU A 15 -7.59 -13.06 -17.27
C GLU A 15 -6.98 -13.24 -15.87
N ALA A 16 -5.98 -12.44 -15.53
CA ALA A 16 -5.35 -12.42 -14.22
C ALA A 16 -6.34 -12.06 -13.09
N LEU A 17 -7.26 -11.11 -13.32
CA LEU A 17 -8.34 -10.80 -12.38
C LEU A 17 -9.40 -11.90 -12.36
N GLN A 18 -9.84 -12.38 -13.53
CA GLN A 18 -10.87 -13.42 -13.61
C GLN A 18 -10.47 -14.71 -12.86
N SER A 19 -9.22 -15.14 -13.00
CA SER A 19 -8.69 -16.34 -12.33
C SER A 19 -8.54 -16.19 -10.81
N ARG A 20 -8.51 -14.95 -10.31
CA ARG A 20 -8.24 -14.62 -8.90
C ARG A 20 -9.43 -14.01 -8.17
N GLU A 21 -10.51 -13.67 -8.87
CA GLU A 21 -11.71 -13.05 -8.28
C GLU A 21 -12.27 -13.86 -7.10
N GLN A 22 -12.16 -15.19 -7.15
CA GLN A 22 -12.60 -16.11 -6.09
C GLN A 22 -11.85 -15.99 -4.76
N PHE A 23 -10.68 -15.35 -4.74
CA PHE A 23 -9.89 -15.13 -3.51
C PHE A 23 -10.15 -13.77 -2.87
N PHE A 24 -10.98 -12.92 -3.48
CA PHE A 24 -11.47 -11.73 -2.79
C PHE A 24 -12.60 -12.10 -1.84
N THR A 25 -12.42 -11.76 -0.57
CA THR A 25 -13.38 -12.02 0.50
C THR A 25 -13.83 -10.73 1.17
N SER A 26 -14.95 -10.78 1.89
CA SER A 26 -15.43 -9.67 2.70
C SER A 26 -14.57 -9.48 3.95
N CYS A 27 -14.43 -8.23 4.38
CA CYS A 27 -13.72 -7.82 5.58
C CYS A 27 -14.28 -6.49 6.09
N ASP A 28 -14.02 -6.16 7.34
CA ASP A 28 -14.35 -4.89 7.97
C ASP A 28 -13.09 -4.28 8.59
N LEU A 29 -12.87 -2.98 8.37
CA LEU A 29 -11.64 -2.29 8.77
C LEU A 29 -11.39 -2.31 10.28
N LYS A 30 -12.45 -2.31 11.10
CA LYS A 30 -12.34 -2.29 12.57
C LYS A 30 -12.32 -3.70 13.16
N GLU A 31 -12.94 -4.66 12.48
CA GLU A 31 -12.95 -6.04 12.95
C GLU A 31 -11.68 -6.82 12.55
N ASN A 32 -11.18 -6.61 11.33
CA ASN A 32 -10.03 -7.32 10.78
C ASN A 32 -8.68 -6.65 11.10
N THR A 33 -7.63 -7.46 11.15
CA THR A 33 -6.25 -6.96 11.20
C THR A 33 -5.85 -6.43 9.82
N THR A 34 -5.18 -5.28 9.81
CA THR A 34 -4.58 -4.68 8.61
C THR A 34 -3.08 -4.93 8.61
N GLY A 35 -2.52 -5.33 7.46
CA GLY A 35 -1.11 -5.63 7.28
C GLY A 35 -0.61 -5.21 5.91
N CYS A 36 0.61 -5.61 5.55
CA CYS A 36 1.19 -5.26 4.26
C CYS A 36 0.46 -5.96 3.11
N GLY A 37 0.38 -5.29 1.96
CA GLY A 37 -0.04 -5.90 0.69
C GLY A 37 0.93 -6.92 0.08
N ASP A 38 1.77 -7.54 0.92
CA ASP A 38 2.69 -8.62 0.57
C ASP A 38 1.88 -9.85 0.13
N GLU A 39 2.30 -10.53 -0.93
CA GLU A 39 1.64 -11.72 -1.47
C GLU A 39 1.87 -12.97 -0.62
N ARG A 40 2.90 -12.94 0.24
CA ARG A 40 3.32 -14.11 1.01
C ARG A 40 2.38 -14.34 2.20
N PRO A 41 2.17 -15.60 2.58
CA PRO A 41 1.33 -15.94 3.71
C PRO A 41 1.97 -15.53 5.03
N VAL A 42 1.13 -15.33 6.05
CA VAL A 42 1.54 -14.91 7.39
C VAL A 42 1.62 -16.12 8.33
N ILE A 43 2.70 -16.21 9.11
CA ILE A 43 2.88 -17.28 10.09
C ILE A 43 1.78 -17.21 11.15
N GLY A 44 0.97 -18.27 11.23
CA GLY A 44 -0.02 -18.44 12.29
C GLY A 44 -1.21 -17.48 12.21
N ALA A 45 -1.45 -16.86 11.05
CA ALA A 45 -2.68 -16.12 10.81
C ALA A 45 -3.80 -17.09 10.40
N ASP A 46 -4.82 -17.21 11.24
CA ASP A 46 -6.06 -17.92 10.90
C ASP A 46 -7.08 -17.00 10.19
N ASP A 47 -6.86 -15.69 10.24
CA ASP A 47 -7.76 -14.67 9.69
C ASP A 47 -7.16 -13.97 8.46
N VAL A 48 -8.04 -13.59 7.53
CA VAL A 48 -7.66 -12.82 6.34
C VAL A 48 -7.32 -11.38 6.72
N LEU A 49 -6.17 -10.91 6.24
CA LEU A 49 -5.70 -9.54 6.45
C LEU A 49 -6.30 -8.57 5.43
N ILE A 50 -6.50 -7.33 5.87
CA ILE A 50 -6.67 -6.19 4.96
C ILE A 50 -5.27 -5.72 4.53
N ASN A 51 -5.05 -5.69 3.23
CA ASN A 51 -3.72 -5.62 2.64
C ASN A 51 -3.40 -4.19 2.17
N VAL A 52 -2.58 -3.46 2.92
CA VAL A 52 -2.13 -2.09 2.61
C VAL A 52 -0.60 -2.05 2.69
N PHE A 53 0.10 -1.74 1.61
CA PHE A 53 1.58 -1.80 1.57
C PHE A 53 2.27 -1.11 2.75
N GLY A 54 3.12 -1.83 3.48
CA GLY A 54 3.79 -1.33 4.70
C GLY A 54 2.92 -1.31 5.96
N GLY A 55 1.64 -1.69 5.87
CA GLY A 55 0.61 -1.45 6.88
C GLY A 55 0.02 -0.03 6.77
N PRO A 56 -1.21 0.22 7.26
CA PRO A 56 -1.85 1.52 7.08
C PRO A 56 -1.11 2.65 7.80
N GLY A 57 -0.46 2.39 8.94
CA GLY A 57 0.35 3.39 9.64
C GLY A 57 1.48 3.97 8.77
N ALA A 58 2.29 3.10 8.18
CA ALA A 58 3.42 3.51 7.33
C ALA A 58 2.95 4.06 5.97
N ASN A 59 1.94 3.42 5.35
CA ASN A 59 1.40 3.87 4.07
C ASN A 59 0.80 5.28 4.15
N VAL A 60 -0.08 5.51 5.12
CA VAL A 60 -0.74 6.81 5.28
C VAL A 60 0.31 7.88 5.62
N ALA A 61 1.27 7.58 6.50
CA ALA A 61 2.36 8.48 6.85
C ALA A 61 3.22 8.87 5.64
N TRP A 62 3.58 7.92 4.77
CA TRP A 62 4.36 8.23 3.57
C TRP A 62 3.57 9.11 2.60
N ASN A 63 2.30 8.78 2.35
CA ASN A 63 1.46 9.54 1.43
C ASN A 63 1.15 10.96 1.95
N ILE A 64 1.07 11.16 3.27
CA ILE A 64 1.02 12.52 3.86
C ILE A 64 2.28 13.32 3.51
N LYS A 65 3.49 12.74 3.61
CA LYS A 65 4.72 13.44 3.24
C LYS A 65 4.74 13.79 1.75
N VAL A 66 4.31 12.88 0.90
CA VAL A 66 4.19 13.12 -0.55
C VAL A 66 3.23 14.28 -0.83
N MET A 67 2.07 14.31 -0.17
CA MET A 67 1.11 15.41 -0.31
C MET A 67 1.65 16.74 0.21
N GLN A 68 2.38 16.75 1.34
CA GLN A 68 3.04 17.94 1.88
C GLN A 68 4.10 18.49 0.93
N GLU A 69 4.97 17.62 0.40
CA GLU A 69 6.00 18.02 -0.57
C GLU A 69 5.36 18.52 -1.88
N ALA A 70 4.30 17.87 -2.35
CA ALA A 70 3.54 18.28 -3.53
C ALA A 70 2.87 19.66 -3.36
N ALA A 71 2.32 19.95 -2.17
CA ALA A 71 1.68 21.22 -1.86
C ALA A 71 2.70 22.35 -1.65
N GLN A 72 3.82 22.05 -0.99
CA GLN A 72 4.89 22.99 -0.71
C GLN A 72 6.26 22.28 -0.79
N PRO A 73 6.95 22.35 -1.94
CA PRO A 73 8.26 21.72 -2.10
C PRO A 73 9.27 22.16 -1.05
N GLY A 74 10.02 21.20 -0.50
CA GLY A 74 10.99 21.38 0.57
C GLY A 74 10.40 21.52 1.98
N SER A 75 9.07 21.43 2.14
CA SER A 75 8.42 21.65 3.45
C SER A 75 8.56 20.46 4.42
N VAL A 76 8.71 19.23 3.91
CA VAL A 76 8.79 18.03 4.76
C VAL A 76 10.08 18.06 5.56
N SER A 77 10.03 18.21 6.89
CA SER A 77 11.23 18.23 7.74
C SER A 77 11.37 17.03 8.66
N SER A 78 10.28 16.32 8.94
CA SER A 78 10.30 15.11 9.77
C SER A 78 10.73 13.88 8.97
N THR A 79 11.25 12.90 9.69
CA THR A 79 11.60 11.58 9.18
C THR A 79 10.35 10.74 8.89
N PHE A 80 10.51 9.68 8.09
CA PHE A 80 9.48 8.70 7.81
C PHE A 80 9.02 7.95 9.07
N ALA A 81 9.96 7.58 9.94
CA ALA A 81 9.66 6.94 11.21
C ALA A 81 8.78 7.83 12.12
N GLU A 82 9.13 9.12 12.28
CA GLU A 82 8.36 10.05 13.13
C GLU A 82 6.89 10.16 12.69
N THR A 83 6.64 10.40 11.40
CA THR A 83 5.26 10.50 10.89
C THR A 83 4.53 9.16 10.97
N THR A 84 5.25 8.03 10.80
CA THR A 84 4.65 6.70 10.99
C THR A 84 4.18 6.49 12.42
N GLY A 85 4.96 6.94 13.42
CA GLY A 85 4.55 6.90 14.83
C GLY A 85 3.29 7.71 15.08
N GLU A 86 3.28 8.99 14.67
CA GLU A 86 2.12 9.87 14.83
C GLU A 86 0.84 9.27 14.23
N VAL A 87 0.92 8.82 12.98
CA VAL A 87 -0.22 8.21 12.28
C VAL A 87 -0.66 6.91 12.96
N THR A 88 0.28 6.04 13.34
CA THR A 88 -0.03 4.77 14.02
C THR A 88 -0.79 5.00 15.31
N LEU A 89 -0.33 5.94 16.14
CA LEU A 89 -0.99 6.30 17.39
C LEU A 89 -2.45 6.72 17.17
N MET A 90 -2.71 7.52 16.14
CA MET A 90 -4.07 7.96 15.80
C MET A 90 -4.94 6.82 15.27
N LEU A 91 -4.40 5.95 14.41
CA LEU A 91 -5.14 4.80 13.88
C LEU A 91 -5.55 3.83 14.99
N VAL A 92 -4.63 3.55 15.94
CA VAL A 92 -4.91 2.72 17.11
C VAL A 92 -5.99 3.35 17.99
N ALA A 93 -5.98 4.68 18.16
CA ALA A 93 -7.02 5.38 18.91
C ALA A 93 -8.42 5.28 18.26
N GLU A 94 -8.48 5.10 16.94
CA GLU A 94 -9.72 4.92 16.17
C GLU A 94 -10.16 3.45 16.01
N ASP A 95 -9.51 2.53 16.74
CA ASP A 95 -9.74 1.08 16.74
C ASP A 95 -9.40 0.42 15.39
N ILE A 96 -8.44 0.98 14.65
CA ILE A 96 -7.90 0.37 13.43
C ILE A 96 -6.68 -0.47 13.80
N LYS A 97 -6.80 -1.79 13.65
CA LYS A 97 -5.76 -2.77 14.00
C LYS A 97 -4.64 -2.76 12.97
N THR A 98 -3.71 -1.84 13.10
CA THR A 98 -2.53 -1.70 12.24
C THR A 98 -1.41 -2.65 12.63
N THR A 99 -0.69 -3.20 11.64
CA THR A 99 0.49 -4.02 11.85
C THR A 99 1.64 -3.63 10.94
N VAL A 100 2.86 -3.95 11.37
CA VAL A 100 4.06 -3.99 10.54
C VAL A 100 4.53 -5.44 10.41
N HIS A 101 5.28 -5.75 9.35
CA HIS A 101 5.80 -7.10 9.15
C HIS A 101 7.29 -7.16 8.83
N SER A 102 7.82 -8.36 8.98
CA SER A 102 9.11 -8.82 8.45
C SER A 102 8.92 -10.22 7.85
N ASP A 103 9.99 -10.85 7.39
CA ASP A 103 9.94 -12.21 6.82
C ASP A 103 10.76 -13.21 7.64
N ASP A 104 10.52 -14.49 7.37
CA ASP A 104 11.22 -15.64 7.97
C ASP A 104 12.67 -15.79 7.51
N HIS A 105 13.11 -15.04 6.51
CA HIS A 105 14.52 -14.94 6.12
C HIS A 105 15.29 -13.99 7.05
N THR A 106 14.61 -12.97 7.57
CA THR A 106 15.16 -11.95 8.47
C THR A 106 14.92 -12.30 9.94
N GLU A 107 13.73 -12.80 10.27
CA GLU A 107 13.34 -13.15 11.63
C GLU A 107 13.47 -14.66 11.87
N HIS A 108 13.88 -15.05 13.07
CA HIS A 108 13.98 -16.46 13.47
C HIS A 108 12.75 -16.98 14.22
N GLY A 109 11.63 -16.24 14.21
CA GLY A 109 10.40 -16.54 14.96
C GLY A 109 9.12 -16.08 14.25
N SER A 110 7.97 -16.23 14.91
CA SER A 110 6.64 -15.87 14.36
C SER A 110 6.24 -14.41 14.58
N SER A 111 7.12 -13.59 15.15
CA SER A 111 6.91 -12.16 15.39
C SER A 111 8.20 -11.39 15.12
N LEU A 112 8.07 -10.14 14.70
CA LEU A 112 9.20 -9.21 14.59
C LEU A 112 9.81 -8.97 15.97
N ASP A 113 11.11 -9.23 16.12
CA ASP A 113 11.82 -8.80 17.32
C ASP A 113 12.17 -7.31 17.21
N VAL A 114 11.39 -6.49 17.90
CA VAL A 114 11.61 -5.03 18.01
C VAL A 114 12.42 -4.64 19.24
N THR A 115 12.83 -5.60 20.08
CA THR A 115 13.71 -5.32 21.23
C THR A 115 15.14 -5.05 20.74
N GLN A 116 15.90 -4.25 21.51
CA GLN A 116 17.12 -3.57 21.03
C GLN A 116 18.25 -4.52 20.56
N ASP A 117 19.05 -4.01 19.62
CA ASP A 117 20.32 -4.53 19.10
C ASP A 117 20.29 -5.78 18.20
N VAL A 118 19.19 -6.00 17.46
CA VAL A 118 19.28 -6.82 16.25
C VAL A 118 19.93 -5.97 15.14
N ASP A 119 21.19 -6.26 14.82
CA ASP A 119 21.89 -5.73 13.65
C ASP A 119 21.19 -6.25 12.38
N GLY A 120 20.61 -5.35 11.57
CA GLY A 120 19.97 -5.72 10.31
C GLY A 120 18.69 -4.94 10.05
N ASP A 121 18.30 -4.86 8.78
CA ASP A 121 17.04 -4.24 8.38
C ASP A 121 15.85 -5.20 8.60
N ILE A 122 14.68 -4.84 8.11
CA ILE A 122 13.46 -5.65 8.17
C ILE A 122 13.17 -6.32 6.81
N GLY A 123 12.47 -7.45 6.81
CA GLY A 123 12.07 -8.18 5.60
C GLY A 123 11.00 -7.48 4.75
N CYS A 124 10.29 -6.49 5.30
CA CYS A 124 9.29 -5.74 4.55
C CYS A 124 9.94 -4.85 3.49
N GLY A 125 9.73 -5.18 2.22
CA GLY A 125 10.23 -4.42 1.07
C GLY A 125 9.80 -2.95 1.07
N TYR A 126 8.54 -2.65 1.46
CA TYR A 126 8.03 -1.28 1.52
C TYR A 126 8.81 -0.40 2.51
N LEU A 127 9.10 -0.92 3.71
CA LEU A 127 9.80 -0.17 4.75
C LEU A 127 11.30 -0.08 4.45
N LYS A 128 11.92 -1.22 4.10
CA LYS A 128 13.36 -1.33 3.79
C LYS A 128 13.77 -0.52 2.56
N LEU A 129 12.95 -0.52 1.51
CA LEU A 129 13.29 0.07 0.21
C LEU A 129 12.59 1.41 -0.03
N ARG A 130 12.08 2.09 1.01
CA ARG A 130 11.22 3.27 0.83
C ARG A 130 11.88 4.36 -0.04
N GLN A 131 13.15 4.67 0.20
CA GLN A 131 13.89 5.63 -0.63
C GLN A 131 14.10 5.14 -2.07
N PRO A 132 14.64 3.93 -2.32
CA PRO A 132 14.68 3.36 -3.67
C PRO A 132 13.34 3.33 -4.41
N ILE A 133 12.24 2.97 -3.73
CA ILE A 133 10.89 2.95 -4.34
C ILE A 133 10.50 4.36 -4.77
N SER A 134 10.70 5.37 -3.92
CA SER A 134 10.37 6.76 -4.28
C SER A 134 11.26 7.33 -5.40
N ALA A 135 12.53 6.92 -5.46
CA ALA A 135 13.40 7.25 -6.60
C ALA A 135 12.87 6.61 -7.90
N LEU A 136 12.46 5.33 -7.84
CA LEU A 136 11.89 4.61 -8.97
C LEU A 136 10.56 5.21 -9.43
N ILE A 137 9.71 5.69 -8.50
CA ILE A 137 8.48 6.43 -8.85
C ILE A 137 8.83 7.67 -9.68
N GLY A 138 9.86 8.42 -9.30
CA GLY A 138 10.35 9.55 -10.09
C GLY A 138 10.86 9.17 -11.48
N GLU A 139 11.62 8.08 -11.58
CA GLU A 139 12.19 7.59 -12.84
C GLU A 139 11.11 7.04 -13.80
N ARG A 140 10.17 6.24 -13.27
CA ARG A 140 9.11 5.55 -14.03
C ARG A 140 7.77 6.27 -13.98
N GLY A 141 7.76 7.55 -13.61
CA GLY A 141 6.54 8.32 -13.40
C GLY A 141 5.56 8.29 -14.57
N GLN A 142 6.06 8.41 -15.80
CA GLN A 142 5.23 8.35 -17.00
C GLN A 142 4.53 6.98 -17.15
N GLU A 143 5.24 5.89 -16.89
CA GLU A 143 4.67 4.54 -16.93
C GLU A 143 3.62 4.33 -15.85
N ILE A 144 3.86 4.83 -14.64
CA ILE A 144 2.90 4.79 -13.53
C ILE A 144 1.61 5.54 -13.91
N ILE A 145 1.73 6.73 -14.50
CA ILE A 145 0.60 7.53 -14.98
C ILE A 145 -0.17 6.78 -16.07
N GLU A 146 0.52 6.16 -17.03
CA GLU A 146 -0.12 5.37 -18.09
C GLU A 146 -0.89 4.17 -17.54
N ILE A 147 -0.33 3.46 -16.56
CA ILE A 147 -1.03 2.37 -15.84
C ILE A 147 -2.28 2.92 -15.15
N LEU A 148 -2.16 3.98 -14.35
CA LEU A 148 -3.29 4.53 -13.60
C LEU A 148 -4.39 5.08 -14.49
N VAL A 149 -4.05 5.70 -15.63
CA VAL A 149 -5.05 6.15 -16.60
C VAL A 149 -5.73 4.97 -17.28
N ARG A 150 -5.01 3.89 -17.61
CA ARG A 150 -5.61 2.67 -18.18
C ARG A 150 -6.58 2.01 -17.20
N GLU A 151 -6.18 1.90 -15.94
CA GLU A 151 -6.94 1.19 -14.91
C GLU A 151 -8.10 2.03 -14.33
N LYS A 152 -7.92 3.35 -14.24
CA LYS A 152 -8.89 4.30 -13.65
C LYS A 152 -9.14 5.51 -14.58
N PRO A 153 -9.55 5.30 -15.84
CA PRO A 153 -9.70 6.39 -16.82
C PRO A 153 -10.73 7.44 -16.38
N GLU A 154 -11.78 7.03 -15.68
CA GLU A 154 -12.81 7.93 -15.13
C GLU A 154 -12.27 8.93 -14.10
N VAL A 155 -11.14 8.63 -13.48
CA VAL A 155 -10.48 9.49 -12.48
C VAL A 155 -9.35 10.29 -13.14
N TYR A 156 -8.53 9.64 -13.97
CA TYR A 156 -7.22 10.19 -14.36
C TYR A 156 -7.07 10.53 -15.84
N ASP A 157 -8.00 10.20 -16.75
CA ASP A 157 -7.80 10.48 -18.19
C ASP A 157 -7.91 11.97 -18.56
N SER A 158 -8.40 12.80 -17.64
CA SER A 158 -8.46 14.26 -17.82
C SER A 158 -7.08 14.93 -17.68
N GLU A 159 -6.93 16.13 -18.24
CA GLU A 159 -5.73 16.96 -18.07
C GLU A 159 -5.43 17.24 -16.59
N GLU A 160 -6.47 17.56 -15.80
CA GLU A 160 -6.35 17.77 -14.35
C GLU A 160 -5.91 16.49 -13.62
N GLY A 161 -6.46 15.33 -13.99
CA GLY A 161 -6.10 14.03 -13.43
C GLY A 161 -4.64 13.70 -13.67
N ARG A 162 -4.17 13.82 -14.92
CA ARG A 162 -2.77 13.59 -15.31
C ARG A 162 -1.82 14.56 -14.61
N ALA A 163 -2.17 15.83 -14.53
CA ALA A 163 -1.37 16.84 -13.83
C ALA A 163 -1.28 16.56 -12.32
N THR A 164 -2.35 16.04 -11.72
CA THR A 164 -2.38 15.63 -10.32
C THR A 164 -1.45 14.45 -10.07
N LEU A 165 -1.52 13.40 -10.89
CA LEU A 165 -0.61 12.25 -10.77
C LEU A 165 0.86 12.67 -10.95
N GLN A 166 1.15 13.51 -11.95
CA GLN A 166 2.50 14.02 -12.20
C GLN A 166 3.05 14.77 -10.97
N ARG A 167 2.22 15.56 -10.29
CA ARG A 167 2.63 16.28 -9.08
C ARG A 167 3.10 15.33 -7.97
N TYR A 168 2.42 14.19 -7.78
CA TYR A 168 2.80 13.21 -6.76
C TYR A 168 4.00 12.34 -7.17
N VAL A 169 4.18 12.11 -8.47
CA VAL A 169 5.43 11.56 -9.02
C VAL A 169 6.61 12.49 -8.71
N ASP A 170 6.48 13.78 -9.03
CA ASP A 170 7.54 14.77 -8.82
C ASP A 170 7.87 14.93 -7.33
N ALA A 171 6.86 14.90 -6.46
CA ALA A 171 7.05 14.94 -5.01
C ALA A 171 7.82 13.71 -4.48
N ASN A 172 7.54 12.51 -5.00
CA ASN A 172 8.33 11.32 -4.65
C ASN A 172 9.80 11.47 -5.10
N ALA A 173 10.04 11.99 -6.31
CA ALA A 173 11.39 12.25 -6.82
C ALA A 173 12.15 13.27 -5.95
N ALA A 174 11.48 14.36 -5.56
CA ALA A 174 12.03 15.37 -4.68
C ALA A 174 12.38 14.79 -3.31
N LEU A 175 11.47 14.05 -2.68
CA LEU A 175 11.71 13.40 -1.39
C LEU A 175 12.85 12.39 -1.46
N ALA A 176 12.93 11.57 -2.52
CA ALA A 176 13.97 10.56 -2.68
C ALA A 176 15.40 11.12 -2.65
N SER A 177 15.57 12.39 -3.06
CA SER A 177 16.86 13.10 -3.01
C SER A 177 17.27 13.60 -1.62
N ARG A 178 16.39 13.45 -0.61
CA ARG A 178 16.55 14.02 0.73
C ARG A 178 16.77 12.91 1.76
N GLU A 179 18.03 12.51 1.92
CA GLU A 179 18.42 11.43 2.86
C GLU A 179 17.88 11.65 4.29
N SER A 180 17.77 12.90 4.75
CA SER A 180 17.25 13.22 6.09
C SER A 180 15.78 12.84 6.32
N VAL A 181 15.02 12.54 5.27
CA VAL A 181 13.63 12.08 5.39
C VAL A 181 13.58 10.58 5.69
N PHE A 182 14.59 9.81 5.30
CA PHE A 182 14.58 8.36 5.40
C PHE A 182 15.37 7.88 6.61
N THR A 183 14.80 6.90 7.29
CA THR A 183 15.43 6.10 8.35
C THR A 183 15.52 4.65 7.87
N SER A 184 16.07 3.74 8.68
CA SER A 184 15.99 2.31 8.34
C SER A 184 14.53 1.81 8.38
N GLY A 185 14.23 0.75 7.62
CA GLY A 185 12.91 0.11 7.70
C GLY A 185 12.61 -0.41 9.10
N ARG A 186 13.65 -0.87 9.82
CA ARG A 186 13.54 -1.28 11.23
C ARG A 186 13.20 -0.13 12.18
N ASP A 187 13.71 1.09 11.95
CA ASP A 187 13.34 2.26 12.78
C ASP A 187 11.87 2.63 12.59
N VAL A 188 11.38 2.55 11.36
CA VAL A 188 9.95 2.77 11.06
C VAL A 188 9.09 1.72 11.78
N ALA A 189 9.46 0.45 11.68
CA ALA A 189 8.73 -0.64 12.33
C ALA A 189 8.75 -0.53 13.86
N ARG A 190 9.92 -0.22 14.46
CA ARG A 190 10.04 0.00 15.91
C ARG A 190 9.17 1.15 16.38
N THR A 191 9.14 2.25 15.62
CA THR A 191 8.31 3.40 15.97
C THR A 191 6.83 3.04 15.92
N ALA A 192 6.37 2.36 14.86
CA ALA A 192 4.98 1.90 14.78
C ALA A 192 4.59 0.97 15.93
N VAL A 193 5.43 -0.02 16.26
CA VAL A 193 5.14 -0.96 17.35
C VAL A 193 5.16 -0.26 18.71
N GLY A 194 6.05 0.72 18.91
CA GLY A 194 6.07 1.56 20.11
C GLY A 194 4.77 2.33 20.34
N GLU A 195 4.07 2.68 19.26
CA GLU A 195 2.77 3.38 19.27
C GLU A 195 1.57 2.41 19.24
N GLY A 196 1.80 1.10 19.38
CA GLY A 196 0.76 0.09 19.56
C GLY A 196 0.40 -0.73 18.31
N ALA A 197 1.14 -0.60 17.20
CA ALA A 197 0.97 -1.51 16.08
C ALA A 197 1.31 -2.96 16.46
N GLY A 198 0.57 -3.91 15.92
CA GLY A 198 0.92 -5.32 16.00
C GLY A 198 2.10 -5.67 15.09
N THR A 199 2.66 -6.87 15.27
CA THR A 199 3.74 -7.41 14.44
C THR A 199 3.31 -8.72 13.80
N ILE A 200 3.65 -8.91 12.54
CA ILE A 200 3.46 -10.19 11.84
C ILE A 200 4.75 -10.60 11.12
N VAL A 201 4.87 -11.89 10.80
CA VAL A 201 5.97 -12.42 9.98
C VAL A 201 5.37 -13.17 8.81
N VAL A 202 5.82 -12.86 7.60
CA VAL A 202 5.44 -13.58 6.37
C VAL A 202 6.47 -14.67 6.04
N THR A 203 6.08 -15.69 5.28
CA THR A 203 6.98 -16.80 4.94
C THR A 203 7.23 -16.98 3.46
N GLY A 204 8.47 -17.35 3.15
CA GLY A 204 8.87 -17.82 1.82
C GLY A 204 9.32 -16.70 0.89
N ASP A 205 9.56 -17.10 -0.36
CA ASP A 205 10.09 -16.23 -1.40
C ASP A 205 8.98 -15.41 -2.07
N HIS A 206 9.32 -14.20 -2.51
CA HIS A 206 8.46 -13.42 -3.39
C HIS A 206 8.38 -14.05 -4.77
N VAL A 207 7.17 -14.29 -5.25
CA VAL A 207 6.91 -14.99 -6.53
C VAL A 207 5.79 -14.38 -7.36
N ALA A 208 5.01 -13.44 -6.79
CA ALA A 208 3.91 -12.83 -7.53
C ALA A 208 4.41 -11.91 -8.66
N THR A 209 3.79 -12.03 -9.83
CA THR A 209 4.01 -11.14 -10.99
C THR A 209 2.80 -10.25 -11.28
N VAL A 210 1.69 -10.45 -10.56
CA VAL A 210 0.43 -9.70 -10.68
C VAL A 210 0.21 -8.88 -9.42
N GLY A 211 -0.32 -7.67 -9.57
CA GLY A 211 -0.72 -6.79 -8.49
C GLY A 211 -2.12 -6.22 -8.68
N PHE A 212 -2.87 -6.06 -7.59
CA PHE A 212 -4.22 -5.50 -7.60
C PHE A 212 -4.30 -4.19 -6.81
N LEU A 213 -4.82 -3.14 -7.44
CA LEU A 213 -5.36 -1.97 -6.72
C LEU A 213 -6.84 -2.25 -6.43
N ASN A 214 -7.15 -2.70 -5.21
CA ASN A 214 -8.52 -3.01 -4.84
C ASN A 214 -9.23 -1.79 -4.26
N ASP A 215 -10.08 -1.16 -5.08
CA ASP A 215 -10.93 -0.03 -4.71
C ASP A 215 -12.28 -0.47 -4.14
N ARG A 216 -12.66 -1.74 -4.34
CA ARG A 216 -13.95 -2.24 -3.86
C ARG A 216 -13.99 -2.26 -2.33
N PRO A 217 -14.88 -1.47 -1.69
CA PRO A 217 -14.93 -1.36 -0.23
C PRO A 217 -15.22 -2.68 0.47
N ASN A 218 -14.71 -2.84 1.68
CA ASN A 218 -14.97 -4.00 2.54
C ASN A 218 -14.63 -5.35 1.91
N THR A 219 -13.69 -5.36 0.97
CA THR A 219 -13.12 -6.61 0.44
C THR A 219 -11.61 -6.61 0.51
N THR A 220 -11.01 -7.77 0.68
CA THR A 220 -9.55 -7.98 0.67
C THR A 220 -9.21 -9.26 -0.08
N PHE A 221 -7.95 -9.44 -0.42
CA PHE A 221 -7.44 -10.60 -1.13
C PHE A 221 -6.86 -11.62 -0.14
N ASP A 222 -7.38 -12.85 -0.16
CA ASP A 222 -6.85 -13.97 0.62
C ASP A 222 -5.57 -14.51 -0.04
N THR A 223 -4.43 -14.01 0.42
CA THR A 223 -3.11 -14.33 -0.12
C THR A 223 -2.73 -15.80 0.09
N GLN A 224 -3.07 -16.38 1.24
CA GLN A 224 -2.80 -17.80 1.53
C GLN A 224 -3.57 -18.71 0.56
N SER A 225 -4.89 -18.51 0.44
CA SER A 225 -5.71 -19.33 -0.47
C SER A 225 -5.27 -19.19 -1.92
N ALA A 226 -4.83 -18.00 -2.34
CA ALA A 226 -4.31 -17.77 -3.68
C ALA A 226 -2.95 -18.47 -3.90
N MET A 227 -2.05 -18.40 -2.92
CA MET A 227 -0.74 -19.07 -2.95
C MET A 227 -0.91 -20.60 -3.01
N ASP A 228 -1.83 -21.18 -2.25
CA ASP A 228 -2.16 -22.63 -2.28
C ASP A 228 -2.68 -23.11 -3.64
N LYS A 229 -3.11 -22.18 -4.50
CA LYS A 229 -3.58 -22.43 -5.87
C LYS A 229 -2.58 -22.01 -6.95
N ASP A 230 -1.36 -21.65 -6.57
CA ASP A 230 -0.31 -21.18 -7.50
C ASP A 230 -0.75 -19.92 -8.27
N LEU A 231 -1.54 -19.06 -7.61
CA LEU A 231 -2.03 -17.80 -8.15
C LEU A 231 -1.68 -16.60 -7.24
N PRO A 232 -0.44 -16.49 -6.73
CA PRO A 232 -0.06 -15.38 -5.86
C PRO A 232 -0.24 -14.03 -6.57
N ALA A 233 -0.57 -13.01 -5.80
CA ALA A 233 -0.67 -11.63 -6.25
C ALA A 233 -0.41 -10.68 -5.09
N TYR A 234 0.25 -9.56 -5.39
CA TYR A 234 0.25 -8.43 -4.49
C TYR A 234 -1.14 -7.80 -4.48
N ASN A 235 -1.59 -7.29 -3.34
CA ASN A 235 -2.87 -6.60 -3.26
C ASN A 235 -2.75 -5.36 -2.39
N HIS A 236 -3.16 -4.21 -2.93
CA HIS A 236 -3.25 -2.97 -2.20
C HIS A 236 -4.71 -2.54 -2.10
N ASN A 237 -5.26 -2.56 -0.90
CA ASN A 237 -6.61 -2.10 -0.58
C ASN A 237 -6.67 -0.58 -0.53
N SER A 238 -6.77 0.07 -1.69
CA SER A 238 -6.88 1.53 -1.82
C SER A 238 -8.05 2.10 -1.00
N TRP A 239 -9.16 1.36 -0.88
CA TRP A 239 -10.30 1.76 -0.04
C TRP A 239 -9.91 1.82 1.44
N ALA A 240 -9.16 0.84 1.95
CA ALA A 240 -8.78 0.75 3.36
C ALA A 240 -7.71 1.77 3.72
N ALA A 241 -6.77 2.04 2.80
CA ALA A 241 -5.80 3.13 2.95
C ALA A 241 -6.52 4.48 3.06
N THR A 242 -7.52 4.74 2.21
CA THR A 242 -8.31 5.97 2.24
C THR A 242 -9.15 6.09 3.52
N GLU A 243 -9.79 5.02 3.97
CA GLU A 243 -10.53 5.03 5.23
C GLU A 243 -9.62 5.21 6.45
N SER A 244 -8.42 4.63 6.42
CA SER A 244 -7.39 4.88 7.44
C SER A 244 -6.92 6.33 7.42
N PHE A 245 -6.75 6.94 6.24
CA PHE A 245 -6.43 8.36 6.14
C PHE A 245 -7.54 9.25 6.73
N ARG A 246 -8.81 8.94 6.51
CA ARG A 246 -9.94 9.70 7.09
C ARG A 246 -9.90 9.78 8.62
N ALA A 247 -9.32 8.78 9.29
CA ALA A 247 -9.12 8.80 10.73
C ALA A 247 -8.10 9.87 11.19
N VAL A 248 -7.21 10.31 10.30
CA VAL A 248 -6.16 11.30 10.60
C VAL A 248 -6.28 12.60 9.80
N GLN A 249 -7.21 12.68 8.83
CA GLN A 249 -7.27 13.76 7.85
C GLN A 249 -7.36 15.17 8.47
N ASP A 250 -8.08 15.30 9.58
CA ASP A 250 -8.34 16.59 10.25
C ASP A 250 -7.05 17.24 10.75
N GLN A 251 -6.02 16.44 11.05
CA GLN A 251 -4.71 16.92 11.48
C GLN A 251 -3.86 17.47 10.32
N TYR A 252 -4.06 16.96 9.11
CA TYR A 252 -3.18 17.25 7.97
C TYR A 252 -3.83 18.13 6.89
N GLY A 253 -5.16 18.26 6.88
CA GLY A 253 -5.88 19.21 6.02
C GLY A 253 -5.91 18.86 4.53
N PHE A 254 -5.66 17.60 4.17
CA PHE A 254 -5.80 17.10 2.80
C PHE A 254 -7.15 16.41 2.59
N THR A 255 -7.59 16.35 1.34
CA THR A 255 -8.84 15.68 0.95
C THR A 255 -8.64 14.21 0.61
N ASP A 256 -9.73 13.43 0.66
CA ASP A 256 -9.76 12.04 0.16
C ASP A 256 -9.21 11.91 -1.27
N LYS A 257 -9.55 12.86 -2.16
CA LYS A 257 -9.13 12.84 -3.57
C LYS A 257 -7.62 13.01 -3.70
N GLU A 258 -7.02 13.90 -2.89
CA GLU A 258 -5.57 14.10 -2.86
C GLU A 258 -4.87 12.86 -2.32
N PHE A 259 -5.37 12.29 -1.23
CA PHE A 259 -4.81 11.07 -0.65
C PHE A 259 -4.90 9.88 -1.61
N GLN A 260 -6.06 9.68 -2.24
CA GLN A 260 -6.26 8.56 -3.18
C GLN A 260 -5.28 8.61 -4.35
N ALA A 261 -5.05 9.80 -4.93
CA ALA A 261 -4.10 9.97 -6.02
C ALA A 261 -2.64 9.75 -5.58
N ALA A 262 -2.24 10.25 -4.40
CA ALA A 262 -0.91 9.97 -3.86
C ALA A 262 -0.71 8.47 -3.58
N ASN A 263 -1.71 7.84 -2.94
CA ASN A 263 -1.68 6.43 -2.58
C ASN A 263 -1.68 5.50 -3.80
N ASP A 264 -2.43 5.82 -4.85
CA ASP A 264 -2.43 5.07 -6.10
C ASP A 264 -1.05 5.13 -6.79
N VAL A 265 -0.40 6.30 -6.84
CA VAL A 265 0.97 6.46 -7.37
C VAL A 265 1.96 5.63 -6.54
N ASP A 266 1.86 5.70 -5.21
CA ASP A 266 2.72 4.93 -4.31
C ASP A 266 2.52 3.42 -4.44
N ALA A 267 1.27 2.96 -4.54
CA ALA A 267 0.94 1.55 -4.68
C ALA A 267 1.45 0.96 -6.01
N VAL A 268 1.21 1.63 -7.14
CA VAL A 268 1.74 1.20 -8.44
C VAL A 268 3.26 1.25 -8.43
N GLY A 269 3.85 2.32 -7.92
CA GLY A 269 5.30 2.46 -7.79
C GLY A 269 5.93 1.35 -6.95
N THR A 270 5.31 1.01 -5.83
CA THR A 270 5.72 -0.10 -4.96
C THR A 270 5.65 -1.43 -5.70
N MET A 271 4.53 -1.74 -6.36
CA MET A 271 4.38 -2.97 -7.15
C MET A 271 5.47 -3.08 -8.23
N LEU A 272 5.73 -2.01 -8.97
CA LEU A 272 6.78 -1.98 -10.00
C LEU A 272 8.18 -2.19 -9.41
N ALA A 273 8.47 -1.61 -8.25
CA ALA A 273 9.74 -1.79 -7.55
C ALA A 273 9.94 -3.22 -7.03
N LEU A 274 8.84 -3.91 -6.71
CA LEU A 274 8.83 -5.32 -6.27
C LEU A 274 8.78 -6.32 -7.44
N GLY A 275 8.82 -5.84 -8.69
CA GLY A 275 8.90 -6.71 -9.88
C GLY A 275 7.55 -7.18 -10.42
N VAL A 276 6.44 -6.58 -9.99
CA VAL A 276 5.12 -6.83 -10.60
C VAL A 276 5.12 -6.38 -12.05
N GLN A 277 4.56 -7.23 -12.91
CA GLN A 277 4.53 -7.05 -14.36
C GLN A 277 3.15 -6.60 -14.85
N GLU A 278 2.09 -7.08 -14.21
CA GLU A 278 0.71 -6.75 -14.53
C GLU A 278 0.03 -6.15 -13.30
N ILE A 279 -0.48 -4.92 -13.42
CA ILE A 279 -1.18 -4.19 -12.35
C ILE A 279 -2.58 -3.88 -12.83
N ILE A 280 -3.58 -4.29 -12.05
CA ILE A 280 -5.00 -4.21 -12.41
C ILE A 280 -5.78 -3.49 -11.29
N ALA A 281 -6.64 -2.53 -11.64
CA ALA A 281 -7.60 -2.00 -10.67
C ALA A 281 -8.85 -2.87 -10.60
N ARG A 282 -9.26 -3.19 -9.37
CA ARG A 282 -10.50 -3.89 -9.07
C ARG A 282 -11.51 -2.92 -8.47
N LYS A 283 -12.63 -2.73 -9.17
CA LYS A 283 -13.68 -1.75 -8.88
C LYS A 283 -14.89 -2.40 -8.20
#